data_AF-A0A9N9GMH2-F1
#
_entry.id   AF-A0A9N9GMH2-F1
#
_cell.length_a   1.000
_cell.length_b   1.000
_cell.length_c   1.000
_cell.angle_alpha   90.00
_cell.angle_beta   90.00
_cell.angle_gamma   90.00
#
_symmetry.space_group_name_H-M   'P 1'
#
loop_
_entity.id
_entity.type
_entity.pdbx_description
1 polymer ?
#
loop_
_entity_poly.entity_id
_entity_poly.type
_entity_poly.pdbx_seq_one_letter_code
_entity_poly.pdbx_strand_id
1 'polypeptide(L)'
;MAAQKTEFTKIIYAKPEIAFEEHFAHNLLTDYLEKKRFKVTRKSYGLNTAFRAEYESEVTGGRTVSFNSEYDALPGLGHGCGHNLIAISGVAAAYGVMNAPKALSIPGKVVLFGTPAE
;
A
#
# COMPACT_ATOMS: atom_id res chain seq x y z
N MET A 1 -9.47 -13.36 0.00
CA MET A 1 -8.93 -11.98 0.14
C MET A 1 -8.70 -11.60 1.59
N ALA A 2 -9.65 -11.80 2.51
CA ALA A 2 -9.48 -11.47 3.94
C ALA A 2 -8.32 -12.25 4.62
N ALA A 3 -8.23 -13.57 4.40
CA ALA A 3 -7.17 -14.40 4.98
C ALA A 3 -5.75 -13.95 4.57
N GLN A 4 -5.54 -13.55 3.32
CA GLN A 4 -4.25 -13.07 2.82
C GLN A 4 -3.84 -11.73 3.47
N LYS A 5 -4.82 -10.87 3.81
CA LYS A 5 -4.57 -9.59 4.49
C LYS A 5 -4.14 -9.81 5.94
N THR A 6 -4.83 -10.70 6.66
CA THR A 6 -4.45 -11.09 8.03
C THR A 6 -3.04 -11.69 8.08
N GLU A 7 -2.65 -12.44 7.05
CA GLU A 7 -1.32 -13.01 6.96
C GLU A 7 -0.23 -11.95 6.74
N PHE A 8 -0.47 -10.96 5.87
CA PHE A 8 0.50 -9.89 5.63
C PHE A 8 0.72 -9.01 6.87
N THR A 9 -0.33 -8.68 7.60
CA THR A 9 -0.21 -7.94 8.87
C THR A 9 0.69 -8.67 9.85
N LYS A 10 0.57 -10.00 9.96
CA LYS A 10 1.42 -10.82 10.85
C LYS A 10 2.86 -10.92 10.35
N ILE A 11 3.04 -11.09 9.05
CA ILE A 11 4.37 -11.19 8.42
C ILE A 11 5.16 -9.89 8.59
N ILE A 12 4.54 -8.73 8.35
CA ILE A 12 5.16 -7.42 8.56
C ILE A 12 5.43 -7.21 10.06
N TYR A 13 4.47 -7.52 10.93
CA TYR A 13 4.66 -7.45 12.38
C TYR A 13 5.87 -8.25 12.88
N ALA A 14 6.06 -9.46 12.35
CA ALA A 14 7.12 -10.37 12.74
C ALA A 14 8.52 -9.94 12.24
N LYS A 15 8.59 -9.00 11.28
CA LYS A 15 9.85 -8.49 10.73
C LYS A 15 9.84 -6.96 10.76
N PRO A 16 9.99 -6.36 11.96
CA PRO A 16 10.04 -4.91 12.08
C PRO A 16 11.28 -4.35 11.39
N GLU A 17 11.09 -3.33 10.57
CA GLU A 17 12.15 -2.58 9.90
C GLU A 17 11.96 -1.10 10.24
N ILE A 18 13.04 -0.42 10.63
CA ILE A 18 12.99 0.98 11.06
C ILE A 18 12.93 1.96 9.89
N ALA A 19 12.68 3.23 10.19
CA ALA A 19 12.66 4.34 9.25
C ALA A 19 13.75 4.23 8.17
N PHE A 20 13.32 4.23 6.89
CA PHE A 20 14.10 4.12 5.66
C PHE A 20 14.75 2.76 5.36
N GLU A 21 14.61 1.78 6.25
CA GLU A 21 15.17 0.42 6.11
C GLU A 21 14.08 -0.64 5.82
N GLU A 22 12.84 -0.22 5.52
CA GLU A 22 11.64 -1.05 5.34
C GLU A 22 11.59 -1.83 4.02
N HIS A 23 12.71 -2.45 3.64
CA HIS A 23 12.88 -3.12 2.36
C HIS A 23 11.97 -4.34 2.20
N PHE A 24 11.79 -5.13 3.25
CA PHE A 24 10.93 -6.30 3.21
C PHE A 24 9.46 -5.91 3.12
N ALA A 25 8.99 -4.99 3.98
CA ALA A 25 7.61 -4.53 3.91
C ALA A 25 7.31 -3.87 2.56
N HIS A 26 8.20 -2.99 2.08
CA HIS A 26 8.12 -2.39 0.75
C HIS A 26 7.99 -3.45 -0.35
N ASN A 27 8.89 -4.44 -0.39
CA ASN A 27 8.88 -5.46 -1.44
C ASN A 27 7.63 -6.34 -1.37
N LEU A 28 7.22 -6.76 -0.18
CA LEU A 28 6.01 -7.57 0.02
C LEU A 28 4.76 -6.84 -0.52
N LEU A 29 4.60 -5.56 -0.18
CA LEU A 29 3.44 -4.76 -0.59
C LEU A 29 3.46 -4.48 -2.09
N THR A 30 4.61 -4.09 -2.63
CA THR A 30 4.75 -3.77 -4.07
C THR A 30 4.60 -5.01 -4.95
N ASP A 31 5.21 -6.14 -4.58
CA ASP A 31 5.02 -7.43 -5.26
C ASP A 31 3.55 -7.84 -5.30
N TYR A 32 2.82 -7.61 -4.21
CA TYR A 32 1.40 -7.91 -4.15
C TYR A 32 0.57 -6.98 -5.04
N LEU A 33 0.83 -5.67 -4.99
CA LEU A 33 0.10 -4.66 -5.77
C LEU A 33 0.32 -4.81 -7.27
N GLU A 34 1.54 -5.17 -7.71
CA GLU A 34 1.86 -5.46 -9.13
C GLU A 34 1.12 -6.70 -9.66
N LYS A 35 0.87 -7.70 -8.80
CA LYS A 35 0.01 -8.84 -9.13
C LYS A 35 -1.47 -8.46 -9.16
N LYS A 36 -1.82 -7.25 -8.72
CA LYS A 36 -3.14 -6.65 -8.89
C LYS A 36 -3.11 -5.68 -10.09
N ARG A 37 -4.24 -5.05 -10.38
CA ARG A 37 -4.38 -4.12 -11.51
C ARG A 37 -3.74 -2.74 -11.25
N PHE A 38 -2.81 -2.64 -10.30
CA PHE A 38 -2.11 -1.39 -10.02
C PHE A 38 -0.83 -1.31 -10.85
N LYS A 39 -0.58 -0.16 -11.44
CA LYS A 39 0.74 0.23 -11.94
C LYS A 39 1.56 0.73 -10.75
N VAL A 40 2.64 0.01 -10.42
CA VAL A 40 3.48 0.34 -9.26
C VAL A 40 4.79 0.99 -9.73
N THR A 41 5.09 2.15 -9.18
CA THR A 41 6.40 2.79 -9.23
C THR A 41 7.07 2.55 -7.88
N ARG A 42 7.99 1.58 -7.84
CA ARG A 42 8.84 1.33 -6.67
C ARG A 42 9.90 2.44 -6.55
N LYS A 43 10.46 2.59 -5.34
CA LYS A 43 11.50 3.58 -5.05
C LYS A 43 11.10 5.01 -5.47
N SER A 44 9.84 5.36 -5.23
CA SER A 44 9.26 6.60 -5.71
C SER A 44 9.86 7.81 -4.99
N TYR A 45 9.87 8.97 -5.66
CA TYR A 45 10.28 10.24 -5.06
C TYR A 45 11.71 10.25 -4.50
N GLY A 46 12.59 9.38 -5.00
CA GLY A 46 14.00 9.29 -4.55
C GLY A 46 14.21 8.52 -3.25
N LEU A 47 13.18 7.90 -2.69
CA LEU A 47 13.26 7.11 -1.45
C LEU A 47 13.26 5.61 -1.77
N ASN A 48 14.24 4.86 -1.26
CA ASN A 48 14.43 3.44 -1.58
C ASN A 48 13.28 2.53 -1.12
N THR A 49 12.54 2.95 -0.10
CA THR A 49 11.45 2.19 0.51
C THR A 49 10.10 2.85 0.31
N ALA A 50 9.97 3.90 -0.52
CA ALA A 50 8.67 4.46 -0.89
C ALA A 50 8.14 3.85 -2.20
N PHE A 51 6.81 3.80 -2.36
CA PHE A 51 6.19 3.42 -3.62
C PHE A 51 4.97 4.27 -3.95
N ARG A 52 4.60 4.29 -5.24
CA ARG A 52 3.33 4.83 -5.72
C ARG A 52 2.62 3.78 -6.56
N ALA A 53 1.46 3.32 -6.12
CA ALA A 53 0.62 2.36 -6.85
C ALA A 53 -0.63 3.06 -7.39
N GLU A 54 -0.87 2.96 -8.69
CA GLU A 54 -1.93 3.71 -9.38
C GLU A 54 -2.86 2.77 -10.12
N TYR A 55 -4.16 3.04 -10.01
CA TYR A 55 -5.19 2.45 -10.86
C TYR A 55 -6.03 3.56 -11.47
N GLU A 56 -6.34 3.42 -12.76
CA GLU A 56 -7.29 4.29 -13.47
C GLU A 56 -8.36 3.41 -14.11
N SER A 57 -9.61 3.83 -14.03
CA SER A 57 -10.73 3.14 -14.68
C SER A 57 -10.62 3.18 -16.20
N GLU A 58 -11.35 2.27 -16.86
CA GLU A 58 -11.42 2.23 -18.33
C GLU A 58 -12.04 3.50 -18.92
N VAL A 59 -13.00 4.11 -18.21
CA VAL A 59 -13.48 5.46 -18.50
C VAL A 59 -12.50 6.44 -17.87
N THR A 60 -11.84 7.26 -18.69
CA THR A 60 -10.79 8.18 -18.23
C THR A 60 -11.36 9.48 -17.65
N GLY A 61 -10.56 10.17 -16.85
CA GLY A 61 -10.94 11.40 -16.16
C GLY A 61 -11.49 11.18 -14.75
N GLY A 62 -12.30 12.11 -14.25
CA GLY A 62 -12.91 12.02 -12.92
C GLY A 62 -11.96 12.40 -11.77
N ARG A 63 -12.36 12.04 -10.54
CA ARG A 63 -11.63 12.39 -9.31
C ARG A 63 -10.61 11.32 -8.95
N THR A 64 -9.54 11.75 -8.30
CA THR A 64 -8.55 10.86 -7.69
C THR A 64 -8.83 10.72 -6.20
N VAL A 65 -8.89 9.49 -5.71
CA VAL A 65 -8.88 9.17 -4.27
C VAL A 65 -7.53 8.55 -3.94
N SER A 66 -6.87 9.04 -2.89
CA SER A 66 -5.58 8.50 -2.44
C SER A 66 -5.62 7.94 -1.03
N PHE A 67 -4.77 6.96 -0.78
CA PHE A 67 -4.51 6.36 0.53
C PHE A 67 -3.02 6.36 0.82
N ASN A 68 -2.65 6.34 2.10
CA ASN A 68 -1.28 6.16 2.55
C ASN A 68 -1.16 4.83 3.31
N SER A 69 -0.06 4.13 3.08
CA SER A 69 0.33 2.91 3.77
C SER A 69 1.69 3.14 4.40
N GLU A 70 1.71 3.23 5.71
CA GLU A 70 2.92 3.31 6.55
C GLU A 70 3.33 1.90 6.97
N TYR A 71 4.63 1.63 7.11
CA TYR A 71 5.13 0.28 7.40
C TYR A 71 6.50 0.24 8.07
N ASP A 72 6.94 1.36 8.63
CA ASP A 72 8.12 1.42 9.48
C ASP A 72 7.80 1.00 10.92
N ALA A 73 8.84 0.66 11.66
CA ALA A 73 8.79 0.21 13.03
C ALA A 73 9.65 1.11 13.93
N LEU A 74 9.31 1.12 15.21
CA LEU A 74 10.04 1.87 16.22
C LEU A 74 11.29 1.10 16.69
N PRO A 75 12.44 1.77 16.87
CA PRO A 75 13.64 1.16 17.43
C PRO A 75 13.37 0.51 18.80
N GLY A 76 13.66 -0.78 18.92
CA GLY A 76 13.49 -1.53 20.17
C GLY A 76 12.05 -1.88 20.58
N LEU A 77 11.03 -1.36 19.86
CA LEU A 77 9.61 -1.61 20.16
C LEU A 77 8.86 -2.32 19.02
N GLY A 78 9.46 -2.41 17.82
CA GLY A 78 8.81 -2.98 16.66
C GLY A 78 7.64 -2.13 16.21
N HIS A 79 6.57 -2.74 15.69
CA HIS A 79 5.35 -2.02 15.28
C HIS A 79 4.46 -1.62 16.47
N GLY A 80 5.04 -0.97 17.49
CA GLY A 80 4.29 -0.44 18.64
C GLY A 80 3.23 0.60 18.26
N CYS A 81 3.43 1.31 17.15
CA CYS A 81 2.46 2.27 16.58
C CYS A 81 1.43 1.59 15.64
N GLY A 82 1.61 0.30 15.31
CA GLY A 82 0.67 -0.46 14.49
C GLY A 82 0.78 -0.21 12.97
N HIS A 83 1.92 0.26 12.45
CA HIS A 83 2.07 0.54 11.01
C HIS A 83 1.87 -0.72 10.15
N ASN A 84 2.14 -1.92 10.66
CA ASN A 84 1.75 -3.17 9.99
C ASN A 84 0.23 -3.30 9.73
N LEU A 85 -0.63 -2.69 10.55
CA LEU A 85 -2.07 -2.60 10.34
C LEU A 85 -2.43 -1.49 9.35
N ILE A 86 -1.79 -0.32 9.47
CA ILE A 86 -1.98 0.83 8.57
C ILE A 86 -1.63 0.44 7.14
N ALA A 87 -0.47 -0.20 6.93
CA ALA A 87 -0.03 -0.75 5.65
C ALA A 87 -1.14 -1.54 4.95
N ILE A 88 -1.67 -2.54 5.64
CA ILE A 88 -2.65 -3.46 5.05
C ILE A 88 -4.03 -2.83 4.93
N SER A 89 -4.38 -1.89 5.82
CA SER A 89 -5.62 -1.12 5.73
C SER A 89 -5.62 -0.22 4.50
N GLY A 90 -4.50 0.48 4.21
CA GLY A 90 -4.34 1.28 3.00
C GLY A 90 -4.46 0.43 1.73
N VAL A 91 -3.77 -0.71 1.66
CA VAL A 91 -3.90 -1.67 0.55
C VAL A 91 -5.34 -2.18 0.40
N ALA A 92 -6.01 -2.51 1.50
CA ALA A 92 -7.37 -3.01 1.50
C ALA A 92 -8.36 -1.95 1.01
N ALA A 93 -8.22 -0.71 1.46
CA ALA A 93 -9.05 0.42 1.09
C ALA A 93 -8.87 0.78 -0.39
N ALA A 94 -7.62 0.91 -0.85
CA ALA A 94 -7.29 1.17 -2.25
C ALA A 94 -7.89 0.09 -3.16
N TYR A 95 -7.71 -1.19 -2.81
CA TYR A 95 -8.28 -2.30 -3.58
C TYR A 95 -9.82 -2.31 -3.55
N GLY A 96 -10.43 -1.98 -2.41
CA GLY A 96 -11.89 -1.88 -2.28
C GLY A 96 -12.47 -0.80 -3.18
N VAL A 97 -11.93 0.42 -3.09
CA VAL A 97 -12.36 1.58 -3.88
C VAL A 97 -12.09 1.37 -5.37
N MET A 98 -10.98 0.72 -5.74
CA MET A 98 -10.66 0.37 -7.13
C MET A 98 -11.79 -0.38 -7.85
N ASN A 99 -12.60 -1.16 -7.13
CA ASN A 99 -13.69 -1.93 -7.74
C ASN A 99 -14.95 -1.09 -8.03
N ALA A 100 -15.13 0.06 -7.37
CA ALA A 100 -16.34 0.87 -7.54
C ALA A 100 -16.45 1.51 -8.94
N PRO A 101 -15.39 2.15 -9.50
CA PRO A 101 -15.43 2.67 -10.87
C PRO A 101 -15.78 1.61 -11.91
N LYS A 102 -15.24 0.39 -11.74
CA LYS A 102 -15.52 -0.75 -12.62
C LYS A 102 -16.97 -1.22 -12.50
N ALA A 103 -17.50 -1.34 -11.28
CA ALA A 103 -18.85 -1.84 -11.06
C ALA A 103 -19.93 -0.87 -11.54
N LEU A 104 -19.64 0.44 -11.52
CA LEU A 104 -20.57 1.51 -11.87
C LEU A 104 -20.32 2.11 -13.26
N SER A 105 -19.28 1.67 -13.98
CA SER A 105 -18.85 2.24 -15.26
C SER A 105 -18.65 3.76 -15.22
N ILE A 106 -18.06 4.26 -14.12
CA ILE A 106 -17.77 5.69 -13.92
C ILE A 106 -16.27 5.98 -14.00
N PRO A 107 -15.87 7.21 -14.35
CA PRO A 107 -14.47 7.60 -14.32
C PRO A 107 -13.94 7.75 -12.89
N GLY A 108 -12.70 7.32 -12.65
CA GLY A 108 -12.04 7.49 -11.37
C GLY A 108 -10.62 6.94 -11.33
N LYS A 109 -9.82 7.54 -10.46
CA LYS A 109 -8.43 7.14 -10.21
C LYS A 109 -8.23 6.81 -8.74
N VAL A 110 -7.49 5.75 -8.46
CA VAL A 110 -7.05 5.37 -7.10
C VAL A 110 -5.53 5.42 -7.05
N VAL A 111 -4.99 6.07 -6.03
CA VAL A 111 -3.55 6.09 -5.76
C VAL A 111 -3.30 5.57 -4.35
N LEU A 112 -2.37 4.65 -4.20
CA LEU A 112 -1.85 4.22 -2.91
C LEU A 112 -0.38 4.63 -2.83
N PHE A 113 -0.05 5.44 -1.83
CA PHE A 113 1.32 5.78 -1.50
C PHE A 113 1.84 4.84 -0.42
N GLY A 114 3.03 4.29 -0.64
CA GLY A 114 3.83 3.71 0.40
C GLY A 114 4.71 4.78 1.01
N THR A 115 4.48 5.06 2.30
CA THR A 115 5.06 6.17 3.04
C THR A 115 5.99 5.60 4.11
N PRO A 116 7.30 5.46 3.82
CA PRO A 116 8.27 5.04 4.82
C PRO A 116 8.55 6.16 5.83
N ALA A 117 9.08 5.79 7.00
CA ALA A 117 9.51 6.73 8.04
C ALA A 117 8.46 7.80 8.44
N GLU A 118 7.27 7.37 8.86
CA GLU A 118 6.28 8.26 9.53
C GLU A 118 6.72 8.64 10.95
#